data_AF-A0A7W0YSK2-F1
#
_entry.id   AF-A0A7W0YSK2-F1
#
_cell.length_a   1.000
_cell.length_b   1.000
_cell.length_c   1.000
_cell.angle_alpha   90.00
_cell.angle_beta   90.00
_cell.angle_gamma   90.00
#
_symmetry.space_group_name_H-M   'P 1'
#
loop_
_entity.id
_entity.type
_entity.pdbx_description
1 polymer ?
#
loop_
_entity_poly.entity_id
_entity_poly.type
_entity_poly.pdbx_seq_one_letter_code
_entity_poly.pdbx_strand_id
1 'polypeptide(L)'
;MTTRDEDILDFDFFGEEEPPSWEDPPERGPGPPRDRGPRGRGPRSPGNLTPLLRLVGLIALAILIVVLLAVWVEGCSSDRKTERYRDYSTEIGAIGNASARLGQQLATTLTTPGQQLEDLDAKLGGFVQTAESQMQTADDLGSPGPLHDAHEGAVEALRFRVTGLRGLQTAFQETADATDAAAAGLELSTQAQRLLASDVIWSDSFRTPAGVVLESEGVEGIELPTSEFVADGDLVTPGNLAATWQRIQGASDGGTPSGLHGSGISYVRALPSGQNLSADTETTILVTDELAFEVGVEDTGDSQEVRLTVTLTIPKDPDPIVQTKTIPLIDPGETKAVTFQIGALVPFGEQIALKIDVDPVQGETNTANNTAEYPVIFSLSP
;
A
#
# COMPACT_ATOMS: atom_id res chain seq x y z
N MET A 1 -29.89 -49.20 -34.69
CA MET A 1 -31.14 -48.84 -35.42
C MET A 1 -31.58 -47.54 -34.78
N THR A 2 -31.50 -46.35 -35.37
CA THR A 2 -31.67 -45.84 -36.75
C THR A 2 -30.90 -44.51 -36.86
N THR A 3 -29.89 -44.37 -37.73
CA THR A 3 -29.85 -43.52 -38.96
C THR A 3 -30.16 -42.03 -38.73
N ARG A 4 -29.14 -41.14 -38.76
CA ARG A 4 -28.61 -40.35 -39.92
C ARG A 4 -29.58 -39.27 -40.40
N ASP A 5 -29.18 -38.00 -40.30
CA ASP A 5 -28.87 -37.18 -41.48
C ASP A 5 -28.11 -35.89 -41.10
N GLU A 6 -27.10 -35.63 -41.92
CA GLU A 6 -26.39 -34.36 -42.09
C GLU A 6 -27.17 -33.52 -43.10
N ASP A 7 -27.14 -32.19 -42.97
CA ASP A 7 -27.28 -31.20 -44.04
C ASP A 7 -26.75 -29.87 -43.48
N ILE A 8 -25.56 -29.39 -43.87
CA ILE A 8 -25.28 -28.58 -45.07
C ILE A 8 -26.13 -27.31 -45.09
N LEU A 9 -25.50 -26.18 -44.73
CA LEU A 9 -25.80 -24.87 -45.29
C LEU A 9 -24.49 -24.13 -45.54
N ASP A 10 -24.03 -24.25 -46.79
CA ASP A 10 -23.18 -23.28 -47.49
C ASP A 10 -23.88 -21.91 -47.50
N PHE A 11 -23.20 -20.86 -47.02
CA PHE A 11 -23.53 -19.49 -47.38
C PHE A 11 -22.25 -18.66 -47.50
N ASP A 12 -21.80 -18.53 -48.74
CA ASP A 12 -20.96 -17.46 -49.26
C ASP A 12 -21.63 -16.10 -49.01
N PHE A 13 -20.94 -15.18 -48.32
CA PHE A 13 -21.25 -13.74 -48.44
C PHE A 13 -20.04 -12.83 -48.09
N PHE A 14 -19.30 -12.46 -49.14
CA PHE A 14 -18.56 -11.21 -49.38
C PHE A 14 -17.47 -10.70 -48.41
N GLY A 15 -16.27 -10.49 -48.97
CA GLY A 15 -15.49 -9.29 -48.70
C GLY A 15 -13.99 -9.48 -48.46
N GLU A 16 -13.25 -9.98 -49.45
CA GLU A 16 -11.80 -9.72 -49.54
C GLU A 16 -11.57 -8.21 -49.72
N GLU A 17 -11.05 -7.52 -48.72
CA GLU A 17 -10.44 -6.19 -48.87
C GLU A 17 -9.02 -6.22 -48.29
N GLU A 18 -8.07 -6.54 -49.17
CA GLU A 18 -6.66 -6.17 -49.03
C GLU A 18 -6.54 -4.64 -49.19
N PRO A 19 -5.82 -3.92 -48.30
CA PRO A 19 -5.56 -2.51 -48.51
C PRO A 19 -4.55 -2.30 -49.65
N PRO A 20 -4.81 -1.40 -50.62
CA PRO A 20 -3.93 -1.21 -51.77
C PRO A 20 -2.63 -0.49 -51.41
N SER A 21 -1.57 -0.98 -52.06
CA SER A 21 -0.23 -0.41 -52.16
C SER A 21 -0.24 0.98 -52.81
N TRP A 22 0.44 1.94 -52.19
CA TRP A 22 0.72 3.23 -52.80
C TRP A 22 2.10 3.19 -53.47
N GLU A 23 2.10 2.97 -54.79
CA GLU A 23 3.25 3.16 -55.67
C GLU A 23 3.21 4.60 -56.23
N ASP A 24 4.29 5.36 -56.01
CA ASP A 24 4.43 6.72 -56.54
C ASP A 24 4.68 6.73 -58.07
N PRO A 25 4.15 7.71 -58.82
CA PRO A 25 4.27 7.78 -60.29
C PRO A 25 5.67 8.23 -60.79
N PRO A 26 6.07 7.87 -62.02
CA PRO A 26 7.31 8.36 -62.62
C PRO A 26 7.07 9.66 -63.39
N GLU A 27 7.90 10.69 -63.16
CA GLU A 27 7.97 11.86 -64.04
C GLU A 27 9.33 12.06 -64.72
N ARG A 28 9.20 12.55 -65.96
CA ARG A 28 10.11 12.50 -67.10
C ARG A 28 11.28 13.48 -66.99
N GLY A 29 12.43 13.08 -67.54
CA GLY A 29 13.48 14.02 -67.96
C GLY A 29 13.11 14.81 -69.23
N PRO A 30 13.95 15.78 -69.61
CA PRO A 30 14.45 15.80 -70.99
C PRO A 30 15.97 16.09 -71.11
N GLY A 31 16.52 15.68 -72.27
CA GLY A 31 17.94 15.47 -72.58
C GLY A 31 18.82 16.68 -72.99
N PRO A 32 19.97 16.42 -73.68
CA PRO A 32 21.21 17.25 -73.64
C PRO A 32 21.55 17.94 -75.00
N PRO A 33 22.82 18.30 -75.33
CA PRO A 33 23.77 19.28 -74.77
C PRO A 33 24.20 20.36 -75.80
N ARG A 34 24.86 21.48 -75.41
CA ARG A 34 25.63 22.33 -76.36
C ARG A 34 26.88 23.00 -75.76
N ASP A 35 27.86 23.18 -76.64
CA ASP A 35 29.29 23.49 -76.48
C ASP A 35 29.62 25.00 -76.75
N ARG A 36 30.65 25.52 -76.05
CA ARG A 36 31.65 26.62 -76.35
C ARG A 36 31.29 28.10 -76.74
N GLY A 37 31.54 29.02 -75.77
CA GLY A 37 32.52 30.16 -75.77
C GLY A 37 32.24 31.50 -76.51
N PRO A 38 33.05 32.59 -76.32
CA PRO A 38 33.83 33.04 -75.14
C PRO A 38 33.87 34.59 -74.87
N ARG A 39 34.52 34.98 -73.74
CA ARG A 39 35.21 36.27 -73.39
C ARG A 39 34.41 37.51 -72.96
N GLY A 40 34.67 37.94 -71.72
CA GLY A 40 34.59 39.33 -71.24
C GLY A 40 35.45 39.52 -69.98
N ARG A 41 36.45 40.39 -70.04
CA ARG A 41 37.54 40.61 -69.05
C ARG A 41 37.29 41.93 -68.31
N GLY A 42 37.37 41.93 -66.98
CA GLY A 42 37.41 43.13 -66.13
C GLY A 42 38.14 42.84 -64.79
N PRO A 43 38.84 43.82 -64.18
CA PRO A 43 40.05 43.56 -63.37
C PRO A 43 39.87 43.53 -61.84
N ARG A 44 40.91 42.96 -61.21
CA ARG A 44 41.22 42.66 -59.78
C ARG A 44 41.10 43.86 -58.81
N SER A 45 40.85 43.68 -57.50
CA SER A 45 41.74 43.15 -56.43
C SER A 45 41.01 43.13 -55.05
N PRO A 46 41.62 42.70 -53.91
CA PRO A 46 42.22 41.38 -53.61
C PRO A 46 41.72 40.80 -52.25
N GLY A 47 41.82 39.49 -52.03
CA GLY A 47 41.59 38.90 -50.70
C GLY A 47 41.78 37.39 -50.66
N ASN A 48 42.79 36.96 -49.91
CA ASN A 48 43.46 35.66 -49.94
C ASN A 48 42.74 34.53 -49.16
N LEU A 49 43.03 33.27 -49.55
CA LEU A 49 43.12 32.05 -48.72
C LEU A 49 41.84 31.63 -47.96
N THR A 50 41.05 30.60 -48.30
CA THR A 50 41.41 29.16 -48.31
C THR A 50 40.17 28.30 -48.66
N PRO A 51 40.13 27.57 -49.80
CA PRO A 51 38.97 26.75 -50.17
C PRO A 51 38.91 25.38 -49.46
N LEU A 52 40.00 24.92 -48.83
CA LEU A 52 40.04 23.62 -48.12
C LEU A 52 39.45 23.68 -46.69
N LEU A 53 39.52 24.85 -46.03
CA LEU A 53 39.00 25.06 -44.66
C LEU A 53 37.46 25.06 -44.60
N ARG A 54 36.79 25.46 -45.69
CA ARG A 54 35.33 25.40 -45.79
C ARG A 54 34.78 23.97 -45.86
N LEU A 55 35.51 23.05 -46.50
CA LEU A 55 35.12 21.64 -46.59
C LEU A 55 35.27 20.94 -45.23
N VAL A 56 36.40 21.14 -44.56
CA VAL A 56 36.64 20.57 -43.22
C VAL A 56 35.68 21.15 -42.18
N GLY A 57 35.39 22.46 -42.25
CA GLY A 57 34.39 23.11 -41.39
C GLY A 57 32.97 22.56 -41.60
N LEU A 58 32.56 22.28 -42.84
CA LEU A 58 31.26 21.68 -43.14
C LEU A 58 31.16 20.22 -42.68
N ILE A 59 32.22 19.44 -42.81
CA ILE A 59 32.26 18.05 -42.31
C ILE A 59 32.20 18.03 -40.78
N ALA A 60 32.97 18.90 -40.11
CA ALA A 60 32.93 19.03 -38.66
C ALA A 60 31.54 19.48 -38.16
N LEU A 61 30.88 20.41 -38.85
CA LEU A 61 29.51 20.83 -38.55
C LEU A 61 28.51 19.70 -38.79
N ALA A 62 28.65 18.94 -39.89
CA ALA A 62 27.77 17.80 -40.17
C ALA A 62 27.93 16.70 -39.12
N ILE A 63 29.16 16.39 -38.70
CA ILE A 63 29.43 15.46 -37.59
C ILE A 63 28.84 16.00 -36.29
N LEU A 64 29.01 17.29 -35.98
CA LEU A 64 28.43 17.92 -34.80
C LEU A 64 26.90 17.85 -34.81
N ILE A 65 26.26 18.11 -35.94
CA ILE A 65 24.81 17.99 -36.10
C ILE A 65 24.37 16.53 -35.93
N VAL A 66 25.09 15.56 -36.49
CA VAL A 66 24.77 14.13 -36.31
C VAL A 66 24.93 13.71 -34.85
N VAL A 67 25.97 14.18 -34.16
CA VAL A 67 26.19 13.90 -32.73
C VAL A 67 25.12 14.57 -31.87
N LEU A 68 24.77 15.82 -32.14
CA LEU A 68 23.69 16.52 -31.44
C LEU A 68 22.32 15.87 -31.72
N LEU A 69 22.07 15.42 -32.94
CA LEU A 69 20.85 14.68 -33.28
C LEU A 69 20.81 13.30 -32.62
N ALA A 70 21.94 12.59 -32.53
CA ALA A 70 22.03 11.31 -31.81
C ALA A 70 21.76 11.50 -30.31
N VAL A 71 22.42 12.48 -29.68
CA VAL A 71 22.21 12.83 -28.26
C VAL A 71 20.80 13.37 -28.00
N TRP A 72 20.19 14.08 -28.95
CA TRP A 72 18.82 14.58 -28.84
C TRP A 72 17.77 13.47 -29.00
N VAL A 73 18.00 12.51 -29.90
CA VAL A 73 17.13 11.32 -30.06
C VAL A 73 17.26 10.39 -28.85
N GLU A 74 18.47 10.19 -28.32
CA GLU A 74 18.70 9.40 -27.11
C GLU A 74 18.08 10.08 -25.87
N GLY A 75 18.26 11.39 -25.70
CA GLY A 75 17.71 12.15 -24.57
C GLY A 75 16.17 12.20 -24.51
N CYS A 76 15.47 12.27 -25.66
CA CYS A 76 14.00 12.19 -25.65
C CYS A 76 13.44 10.77 -25.48
N SER A 77 14.25 9.72 -25.63
CA SER A 77 13.83 8.33 -25.53
C SER A 77 14.04 7.74 -24.12
N SER A 78 15.12 8.11 -23.44
CA SER A 78 15.39 7.75 -22.04
C SER A 78 14.33 8.33 -21.11
N ASP A 79 13.94 9.58 -21.34
CA ASP A 79 12.98 10.29 -20.51
C ASP A 79 11.59 9.63 -20.57
N ARG A 80 11.17 9.17 -21.76
CA ARG A 80 9.87 8.46 -21.94
C ARG A 80 9.85 7.08 -21.29
N LYS A 81 10.98 6.39 -21.28
CA LYS A 81 11.08 5.07 -20.64
C LYS A 81 10.93 5.24 -19.14
N THR A 82 11.78 6.08 -18.53
CA THR A 82 11.75 6.35 -17.09
C THR A 82 10.38 6.88 -16.65
N GLU A 83 9.76 7.75 -17.44
CA GLU A 83 8.40 8.22 -17.16
C GLU A 83 7.38 7.08 -17.13
N ARG A 84 7.40 6.17 -18.11
CA ARG A 84 6.50 5.00 -18.11
C ARG A 84 6.66 4.13 -16.86
N TYR A 85 7.89 3.90 -16.39
CA TYR A 85 8.11 3.14 -15.15
C TYR A 85 7.59 3.89 -13.92
N ARG A 86 7.77 5.21 -13.87
CA ARG A 86 7.24 6.07 -12.80
C ARG A 86 5.72 6.09 -12.80
N ASP A 87 5.09 6.28 -13.95
CA ASP A 87 3.63 6.29 -14.11
C ASP A 87 3.05 4.96 -13.64
N TYR A 88 3.56 3.85 -14.20
CA TYR A 88 3.14 2.51 -13.80
C TYR A 88 3.29 2.29 -12.29
N SER A 89 4.48 2.57 -11.73
CA SER A 89 4.74 2.34 -10.31
C SER A 89 3.89 3.23 -9.40
N THR A 90 3.58 4.45 -9.84
CA THR A 90 2.66 5.36 -9.16
C THR A 90 1.24 4.82 -9.16
N GLU A 91 0.75 4.33 -10.30
CA GLU A 91 -0.60 3.82 -10.46
C GLU A 91 -0.81 2.50 -9.69
N ILE A 92 0.05 1.51 -9.88
CA ILE A 92 -0.03 0.25 -9.12
C ILE A 92 0.20 0.49 -7.63
N GLY A 93 1.05 1.46 -7.29
CA GLY A 93 1.28 1.88 -5.91
C GLY A 93 0.04 2.52 -5.28
N ALA A 94 -0.70 3.33 -6.03
CA ALA A 94 -1.97 3.90 -5.58
C ALA A 94 -3.02 2.81 -5.33
N ILE A 95 -3.10 1.79 -6.20
CA ILE A 95 -3.97 0.63 -6.00
C ILE A 95 -3.55 -0.14 -4.74
N GLY A 96 -2.25 -0.44 -4.57
CA GLY A 96 -1.72 -1.13 -3.40
C GLY A 96 -2.02 -0.39 -2.09
N ASN A 97 -1.85 0.92 -2.06
CA ASN A 97 -2.18 1.76 -0.89
C ASN A 97 -3.70 1.86 -0.63
N ALA A 98 -4.52 1.89 -1.68
CA ALA A 98 -5.98 1.83 -1.53
C ALA A 98 -6.43 0.45 -1.00
N SER A 99 -5.79 -0.62 -1.43
CA SER A 99 -6.05 -1.99 -0.98
C SER A 99 -5.67 -2.18 0.50
N ALA A 100 -4.51 -1.67 0.93
CA ALA A 100 -4.13 -1.70 2.35
C ALA A 100 -5.13 -0.92 3.23
N ARG A 101 -5.60 0.25 2.77
CA ARG A 101 -6.64 1.02 3.47
C ARG A 101 -7.98 0.27 3.55
N LEU A 102 -8.33 -0.55 2.55
CA LEU A 102 -9.49 -1.41 2.59
C LEU A 102 -9.33 -2.51 3.66
N GLY A 103 -8.14 -3.10 3.77
CA GLY A 103 -7.80 -4.04 4.85
C GLY A 103 -7.93 -3.44 6.25
N GLN A 104 -7.47 -2.19 6.43
CA GLN A 104 -7.67 -1.45 7.68
C GLN A 104 -9.15 -1.20 8.01
N GLN A 105 -9.98 -0.92 6.99
CA GLN A 105 -11.43 -0.77 7.17
C GLN A 105 -12.11 -2.10 7.54
N LEU A 106 -11.64 -3.22 6.98
CA LEU A 106 -12.07 -4.55 7.39
C LEU A 106 -11.73 -4.80 8.87
N ALA A 107 -10.48 -4.61 9.28
CA ALA A 107 -10.05 -4.78 10.66
C ALA A 107 -10.88 -3.91 11.62
N THR A 108 -11.12 -2.65 11.25
CA THR A 108 -11.97 -1.71 11.99
C THR A 108 -13.41 -2.23 12.11
N THR A 109 -13.95 -2.80 11.03
CA THR A 109 -15.32 -3.33 10.99
C THR A 109 -15.45 -4.56 11.89
N LEU A 110 -14.50 -5.50 11.82
CA LEU A 110 -14.49 -6.70 12.65
C LEU A 110 -14.34 -6.38 14.14
N THR A 111 -13.59 -5.34 14.48
CA THR A 111 -13.36 -4.90 15.87
C THR A 111 -14.37 -3.88 16.38
N THR A 112 -15.42 -3.54 15.61
CA THR A 112 -16.43 -2.58 16.08
C THR A 112 -17.40 -3.26 17.07
N PRO A 113 -17.57 -2.73 18.30
CA PRO A 113 -18.54 -3.25 19.26
C PRO A 113 -19.99 -3.09 18.77
N GLY A 114 -20.88 -4.02 19.18
CA GLY A 114 -22.31 -3.93 18.91
C GLY A 114 -22.70 -4.01 17.43
N GLN A 115 -21.79 -4.48 16.57
CA GLN A 115 -22.02 -4.63 15.14
C GLN A 115 -23.04 -5.75 14.88
N GLN A 116 -24.17 -5.42 14.23
CA GLN A 116 -25.17 -6.40 13.82
C GLN A 116 -24.71 -7.16 12.57
N LEU A 117 -25.19 -8.40 12.41
CA LEU A 117 -24.84 -9.26 11.28
C LEU A 117 -25.26 -8.66 9.93
N GLU A 118 -26.46 -8.07 9.83
CA GLU A 118 -26.95 -7.42 8.60
C GLU A 118 -26.06 -6.25 8.18
N ASP A 119 -25.69 -5.38 9.13
CA ASP A 119 -24.79 -4.26 8.88
C ASP A 119 -23.37 -4.73 8.49
N LEU A 120 -22.91 -5.84 9.07
CA LEU A 120 -21.63 -6.45 8.72
C LEU A 120 -21.65 -6.99 7.30
N ASP A 121 -22.69 -7.74 6.95
CA ASP A 121 -22.86 -8.30 5.60
C ASP A 121 -22.87 -7.21 4.53
N ALA A 122 -23.62 -6.12 4.76
CA ALA A 122 -23.66 -4.98 3.86
C ALA A 122 -22.27 -4.33 3.67
N LYS A 123 -21.50 -4.16 4.76
CA LYS A 123 -20.13 -3.62 4.70
C LYS A 123 -19.18 -4.57 3.96
N LEU A 124 -19.23 -5.86 4.25
CA LEU A 124 -18.40 -6.87 3.57
C LEU A 124 -18.71 -6.92 2.07
N GLY A 125 -19.98 -6.86 1.67
CA GLY A 125 -20.38 -6.75 0.26
C GLY A 125 -19.79 -5.51 -0.43
N GLY A 126 -19.78 -4.36 0.26
CA GLY A 126 -19.12 -3.15 -0.23
C GLY A 126 -17.60 -3.29 -0.35
N PHE A 127 -16.95 -3.99 0.58
CA PHE A 127 -15.51 -4.27 0.50
C PHE A 127 -15.18 -5.22 -0.65
N VAL A 128 -15.99 -6.25 -0.88
CA VAL A 128 -15.83 -7.17 -2.02
C VAL A 128 -15.88 -6.40 -3.34
N GLN A 129 -16.90 -5.55 -3.55
CA GLN A 129 -17.03 -4.73 -4.76
C GLN A 129 -15.84 -3.77 -4.94
N THR A 130 -15.36 -3.18 -3.85
CA THR A 130 -14.19 -2.29 -3.89
C THR A 130 -12.92 -3.05 -4.27
N ALA A 131 -12.69 -4.24 -3.69
CA ALA A 131 -11.54 -5.08 -3.99
C ALA A 131 -11.58 -5.62 -5.43
N GLU A 132 -12.77 -5.98 -5.94
CA GLU A 132 -12.96 -6.40 -7.34
C GLU A 132 -12.57 -5.28 -8.31
N SER A 133 -13.02 -4.06 -8.03
CA SER A 133 -12.66 -2.88 -8.82
C SER A 133 -11.14 -2.61 -8.80
N GLN A 134 -10.51 -2.72 -7.63
CA GLN A 134 -9.04 -2.58 -7.49
C GLN A 134 -8.29 -3.65 -8.28
N MET A 135 -8.73 -4.91 -8.19
CA MET A 135 -8.13 -6.03 -8.93
C MET A 135 -8.29 -5.84 -10.44
N GLN A 136 -9.49 -5.46 -10.91
CA GLN A 136 -9.74 -5.21 -12.33
C GLN A 136 -8.93 -4.01 -12.85
N THR A 137 -8.86 -2.92 -12.08
CA THR A 137 -8.06 -1.74 -12.45
C THR A 137 -6.57 -2.10 -12.54
N ALA A 138 -6.08 -2.99 -11.67
CA ALA A 138 -4.73 -3.50 -11.77
C ALA A 138 -4.54 -4.42 -12.99
N ASP A 139 -5.48 -5.34 -13.27
CA ASP A 139 -5.41 -6.24 -14.43
C ASP A 139 -5.41 -5.48 -15.76
N ASP A 140 -6.16 -4.37 -15.84
CA ASP A 140 -6.21 -3.49 -17.01
C ASP A 140 -4.99 -2.56 -17.13
N LEU A 141 -4.10 -2.51 -16.12
CA LEU A 141 -2.95 -1.63 -16.10
C LEU A 141 -1.81 -2.20 -16.96
N GLY A 142 -1.44 -1.46 -18.02
CA GLY A 142 -0.34 -1.85 -18.89
C GLY A 142 1.04 -1.76 -18.21
N SER A 143 1.60 -2.90 -17.81
CA SER A 143 2.95 -2.96 -17.24
C SER A 143 4.06 -2.81 -18.29
N PRO A 144 5.20 -2.14 -17.96
CA PRO A 144 6.42 -2.24 -18.76
C PRO A 144 6.86 -3.70 -18.89
N GLY A 145 7.37 -4.10 -20.06
CA GLY A 145 7.68 -5.50 -20.36
C GLY A 145 8.49 -6.24 -19.27
N PRO A 146 9.61 -5.67 -18.76
CA PRO A 146 10.38 -6.29 -17.68
C PRO A 146 9.65 -6.42 -16.34
N LEU A 147 8.56 -5.67 -16.13
CA LEU A 147 7.73 -5.73 -14.92
C LEU A 147 6.53 -6.67 -15.07
N HIS A 148 6.33 -7.31 -16.23
CA HIS A 148 5.15 -8.13 -16.49
C HIS A 148 4.95 -9.25 -15.46
N ASP A 149 5.98 -10.07 -15.20
CA ASP A 149 5.87 -11.18 -14.24
C ASP A 149 5.59 -10.66 -12.81
N ALA A 150 6.22 -9.55 -12.42
CA ALA A 150 5.98 -8.92 -11.13
C ALA A 150 4.54 -8.37 -11.03
N HIS A 151 4.05 -7.79 -12.12
CA HIS A 151 2.69 -7.28 -12.24
C HIS A 151 1.64 -8.38 -12.07
N GLU A 152 1.84 -9.56 -12.68
CA GLU A 152 0.95 -10.71 -12.46
C GLU A 152 0.89 -11.11 -10.97
N GLY A 153 2.01 -11.01 -10.26
CA GLY A 153 2.06 -11.18 -8.81
C GLY A 153 1.18 -10.19 -8.04
N ALA A 154 1.14 -8.93 -8.46
CA ALA A 154 0.28 -7.90 -7.85
C ALA A 154 -1.21 -8.21 -8.08
N VAL A 155 -1.59 -8.58 -9.30
CA VAL A 155 -2.96 -8.96 -9.65
C VAL A 155 -3.39 -10.20 -8.87
N GLU A 156 -2.51 -11.19 -8.72
CA GLU A 156 -2.80 -12.41 -7.94
C GLU A 156 -3.02 -12.11 -6.46
N ALA A 157 -2.20 -11.25 -5.85
CA ALA A 157 -2.42 -10.79 -4.48
C ALA A 157 -3.81 -10.11 -4.34
N LEU A 158 -4.17 -9.20 -5.26
CA LEU A 158 -5.48 -8.54 -5.24
C LEU A 158 -6.64 -9.55 -5.43
N ARG A 159 -6.46 -10.58 -6.25
CA ARG A 159 -7.43 -11.67 -6.41
C ARG A 159 -7.61 -12.50 -5.13
N PHE A 160 -6.52 -12.78 -4.41
CA PHE A 160 -6.59 -13.43 -3.10
C PHE A 160 -7.35 -12.57 -2.08
N ARG A 161 -7.21 -11.24 -2.14
CA ARG A 161 -7.99 -10.31 -1.29
C ARG A 161 -9.47 -10.36 -1.61
N VAL A 162 -9.84 -10.32 -2.89
CA VAL A 162 -11.24 -10.46 -3.34
C VAL A 162 -11.85 -11.77 -2.83
N THR A 163 -11.17 -12.89 -3.07
CA THR A 163 -11.68 -14.22 -2.69
C THR A 163 -11.70 -14.44 -1.18
N GLY A 164 -10.74 -13.88 -0.44
CA GLY A 164 -10.75 -13.90 1.03
C GLY A 164 -11.91 -13.08 1.62
N LEU A 165 -12.16 -11.86 1.10
CA LEU A 165 -13.29 -11.03 1.52
C LEU A 165 -14.64 -11.69 1.23
N ARG A 166 -14.80 -12.24 0.02
CA ARG A 166 -16.03 -12.95 -0.36
C ARG A 166 -16.23 -14.19 0.49
N GLY A 167 -15.15 -14.94 0.73
CA GLY A 167 -15.17 -16.12 1.61
C GLY A 167 -15.59 -15.76 3.03
N LEU A 168 -15.05 -14.69 3.61
CA LEU A 168 -15.45 -14.19 4.93
C LEU A 168 -16.94 -13.83 4.96
N GLN A 169 -17.43 -13.11 3.96
CA GLN A 169 -18.86 -12.77 3.86
C GLN A 169 -19.73 -14.02 3.85
N THR A 170 -19.43 -14.98 2.98
CA THR A 170 -20.15 -16.25 2.92
C THR A 170 -20.08 -17.03 4.23
N ALA A 171 -18.91 -17.12 4.87
CA ALA A 171 -18.74 -17.83 6.13
C ALA A 171 -19.57 -17.20 7.26
N PHE A 172 -19.68 -15.86 7.34
CA PHE A 172 -20.57 -15.20 8.30
C PHE A 172 -22.04 -15.53 8.06
N GLN A 173 -22.48 -15.57 6.79
CA GLN A 173 -23.84 -15.94 6.43
C GLN A 173 -24.15 -17.41 6.76
N GLU A 174 -23.25 -18.33 6.42
CA GLU A 174 -23.43 -19.77 6.64
C GLU A 174 -23.39 -20.15 8.12
N THR A 175 -22.67 -19.39 8.94
CA THR A 175 -22.58 -19.59 10.38
C THR A 175 -23.59 -18.77 11.18
N ALA A 176 -24.50 -18.04 10.53
CA ALA A 176 -25.47 -17.16 11.19
C ALA A 176 -26.41 -17.87 12.18
N ASP A 177 -26.72 -19.15 11.95
CA ASP A 177 -27.55 -19.96 12.84
C ASP A 177 -26.73 -20.98 13.65
N ALA A 178 -25.39 -20.92 13.57
CA ALA A 178 -24.52 -21.81 14.31
C ALA A 178 -24.57 -21.51 15.82
N THR A 179 -24.28 -22.51 16.64
CA THR A 179 -24.20 -22.37 18.11
C THR A 179 -22.79 -22.64 18.64
N ASP A 180 -21.91 -23.19 17.82
CA ASP A 180 -20.51 -23.46 18.16
C ASP A 180 -19.60 -22.38 17.58
N ALA A 181 -19.20 -21.46 18.44
CA ALA A 181 -18.31 -20.36 18.08
C ALA A 181 -16.92 -20.83 17.61
N ALA A 182 -16.39 -21.93 18.17
CA ALA A 182 -15.08 -22.43 17.80
C ALA A 182 -15.10 -22.99 16.36
N ALA A 183 -16.16 -23.69 16.00
CA ALA A 183 -16.37 -24.15 14.63
C ALA A 183 -16.55 -22.98 13.65
N ALA A 184 -17.35 -21.97 14.02
CA ALA A 184 -17.54 -20.76 13.19
C ALA A 184 -16.24 -19.98 13.00
N GLY A 185 -15.46 -19.79 14.06
CA GLY A 185 -14.15 -19.12 14.00
C GLY A 185 -13.14 -19.86 13.11
N LEU A 186 -13.15 -21.19 13.12
CA LEU A 186 -12.31 -22.00 12.23
C LEU A 186 -12.70 -21.83 10.75
N GLU A 187 -14.00 -21.83 10.45
CA GLU A 187 -14.49 -21.61 9.08
C GLU A 187 -14.09 -20.21 8.60
N LEU A 188 -14.34 -19.17 9.41
CA LEU A 188 -13.94 -17.80 9.12
C LEU A 188 -12.42 -17.68 8.90
N SER A 189 -11.60 -18.31 9.76
CA SER A 189 -10.14 -18.25 9.66
C SER A 189 -9.63 -18.91 8.37
N THR A 190 -10.27 -19.99 7.92
CA THR A 190 -9.93 -20.64 6.65
C THR A 190 -10.08 -19.67 5.47
N GLN A 191 -11.09 -18.80 5.51
CA GLN A 191 -11.27 -17.78 4.49
C GLN A 191 -10.26 -16.63 4.66
N ALA A 192 -10.02 -16.19 5.90
CA ALA A 192 -9.10 -15.11 6.23
C ALA A 192 -7.62 -15.44 5.93
N GLN A 193 -7.22 -16.71 5.94
CA GLN A 193 -5.88 -17.14 5.54
C GLN A 193 -5.54 -16.74 4.09
N ARG A 194 -6.54 -16.60 3.21
CA ARG A 194 -6.29 -16.07 1.85
C ARG A 194 -5.87 -14.60 1.88
N LEU A 195 -6.37 -13.82 2.83
CA LEU A 195 -5.97 -12.42 3.00
C LEU A 195 -4.52 -12.32 3.47
N LEU A 196 -4.12 -13.15 4.44
CA LEU A 196 -2.71 -13.24 4.87
C LEU A 196 -1.79 -13.69 3.73
N ALA A 197 -2.19 -14.72 2.99
CA ALA A 197 -1.42 -15.21 1.85
C ALA A 197 -1.26 -14.12 0.78
N SER A 198 -2.26 -13.25 0.60
CA SER A 198 -2.18 -12.13 -0.35
C SER A 198 -1.03 -11.16 -0.06
N ASP A 199 -0.72 -10.93 1.22
CA ASP A 199 0.34 -10.00 1.63
C ASP A 199 1.72 -10.59 1.35
N VAL A 200 1.87 -11.90 1.56
CA VAL A 200 3.08 -12.65 1.16
C VAL A 200 3.23 -12.62 -0.36
N ILE A 201 2.17 -12.87 -1.12
CA ILE A 201 2.20 -12.81 -2.60
C ILE A 201 2.57 -11.41 -3.08
N TRP A 202 2.00 -10.34 -2.49
CA TRP A 202 2.36 -8.97 -2.86
C TRP A 202 3.83 -8.67 -2.60
N SER A 203 4.35 -9.07 -1.43
CA SER A 203 5.75 -8.89 -1.07
C SER A 203 6.69 -9.64 -2.02
N ASP A 204 6.44 -10.93 -2.22
CA ASP A 204 7.41 -11.86 -2.79
C ASP A 204 7.30 -11.95 -4.31
N SER A 205 6.08 -11.82 -4.85
CA SER A 205 5.82 -11.93 -6.29
C SER A 205 5.76 -10.57 -6.98
N PHE A 206 5.46 -9.47 -6.29
CA PHE A 206 5.43 -8.13 -6.89
C PHE A 206 6.53 -7.21 -6.37
N ARG A 207 6.49 -6.85 -5.07
CA ARG A 207 7.30 -5.75 -4.53
C ARG A 207 8.79 -6.02 -4.67
N THR A 208 9.24 -7.20 -4.26
CA THR A 208 10.65 -7.57 -4.32
C THR A 208 11.15 -7.71 -5.76
N PRO A 209 10.50 -8.48 -6.66
CA PRO A 209 10.94 -8.59 -8.05
C PRO A 209 10.86 -7.26 -8.82
N ALA A 210 9.80 -6.46 -8.61
CA ALA A 210 9.66 -5.16 -9.25
C ALA A 210 10.77 -4.19 -8.81
N GLY A 211 11.14 -4.21 -7.52
CA GLY A 211 12.27 -3.42 -7.01
C GLY A 211 13.59 -3.76 -7.72
N VAL A 212 13.88 -5.05 -7.93
CA VAL A 212 15.07 -5.51 -8.67
C VAL A 212 15.04 -5.01 -10.12
N VAL A 213 13.88 -5.06 -10.78
CA VAL A 213 13.73 -4.56 -12.15
C VAL A 213 13.95 -3.05 -12.21
N LEU A 214 13.33 -2.27 -11.32
CA LEU A 214 13.48 -0.82 -11.27
C LEU A 214 14.95 -0.40 -11.05
N GLU A 215 15.65 -1.08 -10.16
CA GLU A 215 17.09 -0.87 -9.93
C GLU A 215 17.91 -1.19 -11.19
N SER A 216 17.66 -2.35 -11.81
CA SER A 216 18.37 -2.77 -13.02
C SER A 216 18.14 -1.83 -14.22
N GLU A 217 16.99 -1.17 -14.25
CA GLU A 217 16.59 -0.22 -15.29
C GLU A 217 17.01 1.22 -14.97
N GLY A 218 17.70 1.46 -13.85
CA GLY A 218 18.19 2.78 -13.44
C GLY A 218 17.08 3.74 -13.01
N VAL A 219 15.93 3.21 -12.59
CA VAL A 219 14.77 4.00 -12.14
C VAL A 219 14.86 4.19 -10.63
N GLU A 220 15.37 5.34 -10.20
CA GLU A 220 15.54 5.69 -8.79
C GLU A 220 14.37 6.54 -8.25
N GLY A 221 14.24 6.57 -6.91
CA GLY A 221 13.31 7.43 -6.19
C GLY A 221 11.85 6.96 -6.18
N ILE A 222 11.60 5.70 -6.56
CA ILE A 222 10.29 5.06 -6.47
C ILE A 222 10.28 4.12 -5.26
N GLU A 223 9.39 4.37 -4.31
CA GLU A 223 9.11 3.44 -3.23
C GLU A 223 7.83 2.66 -3.54
N LEU A 224 7.98 1.36 -3.79
CA LEU A 224 6.83 0.46 -3.96
C LEU A 224 6.17 0.20 -2.60
N PRO A 225 4.84 0.36 -2.47
CA PRO A 225 4.17 0.21 -1.19
C PRO A 225 4.23 -1.24 -0.70
N THR A 226 4.25 -1.40 0.62
CA THR A 226 4.12 -2.71 1.28
C THR A 226 2.78 -3.37 0.95
N SER A 227 1.72 -2.55 0.81
CA SER A 227 0.34 -2.98 0.58
C SER A 227 -0.13 -4.07 1.56
N GLU A 228 0.16 -3.94 2.84
CA GLU A 228 -0.27 -4.92 3.84
C GLU A 228 -1.79 -4.83 4.06
N PHE A 229 -2.52 -5.90 3.74
CA PHE A 229 -3.97 -5.98 3.87
C PHE A 229 -4.38 -6.43 5.29
N VAL A 230 -3.62 -7.36 5.87
CA VAL A 230 -3.81 -7.84 7.24
C VAL A 230 -2.63 -7.38 8.09
N ALA A 231 -2.73 -6.15 8.61
CA ALA A 231 -1.66 -5.54 9.43
C ALA A 231 -1.44 -6.21 10.79
N ASP A 232 -2.43 -6.98 11.27
CA ASP A 232 -2.33 -7.74 12.50
C ASP A 232 -2.88 -9.15 12.25
N GLY A 233 -1.97 -10.12 12.23
CA GLY A 233 -2.28 -11.52 11.99
C GLY A 233 -3.11 -12.16 13.11
N ASP A 234 -3.12 -11.58 14.31
CA ASP A 234 -3.92 -12.10 15.42
C ASP A 234 -5.41 -11.96 15.12
N LEU A 235 -5.81 -10.92 14.38
CA LEU A 235 -7.21 -10.65 14.03
C LEU A 235 -7.88 -11.79 13.24
N VAL A 236 -7.09 -12.60 12.55
CA VAL A 236 -7.59 -13.63 11.63
C VAL A 236 -7.37 -15.06 12.15
N THR A 237 -6.94 -15.19 13.40
CA THR A 237 -6.82 -16.50 14.06
C THR A 237 -8.20 -17.10 14.32
N PRO A 238 -8.31 -18.44 14.41
CA PRO A 238 -9.59 -19.09 14.72
C PRO A 238 -10.22 -18.60 16.04
N GLY A 239 -9.40 -18.37 17.08
CA GLY A 239 -9.88 -17.90 18.38
C GLY A 239 -10.46 -16.48 18.31
N ASN A 240 -9.74 -15.56 17.68
CA ASN A 240 -10.19 -14.17 17.57
C ASN A 240 -11.40 -13.99 16.64
N LEU A 241 -11.48 -14.81 15.59
CA LEU A 241 -12.66 -14.86 14.74
C LEU A 241 -13.85 -15.53 15.42
N ALA A 242 -13.63 -16.53 16.29
CA ALA A 242 -14.69 -17.10 17.12
C ALA A 242 -15.28 -16.06 18.08
N ALA A 243 -14.42 -15.31 18.79
CA ALA A 243 -14.86 -14.24 19.69
C ALA A 243 -15.54 -13.08 18.93
N THR A 244 -15.03 -12.72 17.75
CA THR A 244 -15.66 -11.73 16.88
C THR A 244 -17.05 -12.19 16.43
N TRP A 245 -17.18 -13.45 15.99
CA TRP A 245 -18.46 -14.04 15.63
C TRP A 245 -19.44 -14.03 16.80
N GLN A 246 -19.02 -14.43 18.02
CA GLN A 246 -19.88 -14.39 19.21
C GLN A 246 -20.40 -12.98 19.52
N ARG A 247 -19.53 -11.97 19.39
CA ARG A 247 -19.90 -10.56 19.60
C ARG A 247 -20.96 -10.10 18.60
N ILE A 248 -20.82 -10.45 17.33
CA ILE A 248 -21.77 -10.11 16.27
C ILE A 248 -23.13 -10.79 16.49
N GLN A 249 -23.11 -12.05 16.91
CA GLN A 249 -24.33 -12.81 17.21
C GLN A 249 -25.06 -12.25 18.44
N GLY A 250 -24.33 -12.03 19.53
CA GLY A 250 -24.89 -11.43 20.75
C GLY A 250 -25.48 -10.05 20.51
N ALA A 251 -24.85 -9.22 19.66
CA ALA A 251 -25.38 -7.93 19.26
C ALA A 251 -26.66 -8.04 18.41
N SER A 252 -26.72 -9.02 17.52
CA SER A 252 -27.90 -9.27 16.65
C SER A 252 -29.12 -9.74 17.46
N ASP A 253 -28.90 -10.46 18.56
CA ASP A 253 -29.94 -10.88 19.50
C ASP A 253 -30.33 -9.79 20.54
N GLY A 254 -29.73 -8.60 20.46
CA GLY A 254 -29.96 -7.51 21.42
C GLY A 254 -29.39 -7.78 22.82
N GLY A 255 -28.40 -8.67 22.92
CA GLY A 255 -27.70 -8.98 24.16
C GLY A 255 -26.95 -7.76 24.71
N THR A 256 -26.91 -7.67 26.04
CA THR A 256 -25.99 -6.74 26.74
C THR A 256 -24.70 -7.47 27.08
N PRO A 257 -23.53 -6.80 27.04
CA PRO A 257 -22.29 -7.40 27.51
C PRO A 257 -22.47 -7.99 28.91
N SER A 258 -22.06 -9.25 29.08
CA SER A 258 -22.22 -10.00 30.32
C SER A 258 -20.86 -10.54 30.74
N GLY A 259 -20.62 -10.65 32.04
CA GLY A 259 -19.32 -11.04 32.57
C GLY A 259 -18.53 -9.83 33.09
N LEU A 260 -17.33 -10.08 33.59
CA LEU A 260 -16.43 -9.02 33.99
C LEU A 260 -15.78 -8.43 32.73
N HIS A 261 -15.84 -7.11 32.59
CA HIS A 261 -15.16 -6.35 31.54
C HIS A 261 -14.21 -5.38 32.22
N GLY A 262 -13.00 -5.22 31.66
CA GLY A 262 -12.03 -4.31 32.25
C GLY A 262 -10.75 -4.20 31.45
N SER A 263 -10.18 -3.00 31.43
CA SER A 263 -8.86 -2.72 30.88
C SER A 263 -8.00 -2.06 31.93
N GLY A 264 -6.69 -2.29 31.89
CA GLY A 264 -5.80 -1.72 32.91
C GLY A 264 -4.42 -1.45 32.36
N ILE A 265 -3.79 -0.37 32.85
CA ILE A 265 -2.38 -0.12 32.58
C ILE A 265 -1.56 -1.12 33.40
N SER A 266 -0.89 -2.05 32.73
CA SER A 266 -0.03 -3.06 33.36
C SER A 266 1.37 -2.50 33.63
N TYR A 267 1.95 -1.79 32.65
CA TYR A 267 3.24 -1.12 32.82
C TYR A 267 3.43 0.03 31.82
N VAL A 268 4.36 0.93 32.14
CA VAL A 268 4.90 1.92 31.19
C VAL A 268 6.41 1.87 31.24
N ARG A 269 7.06 1.82 30.08
CA ARG A 269 8.51 1.65 29.94
C ARG A 269 9.08 2.70 29.00
N ALA A 270 10.12 3.39 29.43
CA ALA A 270 10.90 4.28 28.58
C ALA A 270 11.86 3.48 27.68
N LEU A 271 11.94 3.83 26.41
CA LEU A 271 12.84 3.25 25.41
C LEU A 271 13.81 4.32 24.89
N PRO A 272 15.07 3.95 24.54
CA PRO A 272 15.62 2.59 24.54
C PRO A 272 16.17 2.12 25.89
N SER A 273 16.07 2.93 26.96
CA SER A 273 16.65 2.58 28.27
C SER A 273 16.07 1.31 28.89
N GLY A 274 14.84 0.94 28.53
CA GLY A 274 14.13 -0.21 29.08
C GLY A 274 13.63 0.00 30.51
N GLN A 275 13.67 1.23 31.02
CA GLN A 275 13.32 1.54 32.40
C GLN A 275 11.80 1.62 32.56
N ASN A 276 11.24 0.81 33.47
CA ASN A 276 9.84 0.92 33.86
C ASN A 276 9.63 2.19 34.70
N LEU A 277 8.55 2.92 34.43
CA LEU A 277 8.15 4.08 35.21
C LEU A 277 7.43 3.65 36.48
N SER A 278 7.57 4.46 37.53
CA SER A 278 6.86 4.31 38.80
C SER A 278 5.91 5.48 38.98
N ALA A 279 4.67 5.22 39.43
CA ALA A 279 3.74 6.28 39.80
C ALA A 279 4.15 6.99 41.11
N ASP A 280 4.98 6.34 41.93
CA ASP A 280 5.36 6.81 43.26
C ASP A 280 6.77 7.44 43.32
N THR A 281 7.59 7.23 42.30
CA THR A 281 9.01 7.62 42.32
C THR A 281 9.41 8.27 41.01
N GLU A 282 10.06 9.44 41.11
CA GLU A 282 10.58 10.16 39.95
C GLU A 282 11.54 9.27 39.14
N THR A 283 11.34 9.26 37.83
CA THR A 283 12.21 8.56 36.89
C THR A 283 12.96 9.56 36.01
N THR A 284 14.30 9.52 36.06
CA THR A 284 15.15 10.27 35.13
C THR A 284 15.24 9.56 33.79
N ILE A 285 14.84 10.24 32.72
CA ILE A 285 14.79 9.69 31.37
C ILE A 285 15.83 10.40 30.50
N LEU A 286 16.75 9.62 29.93
CA LEU A 286 17.69 10.13 28.94
C LEU A 286 16.98 10.41 27.61
N VAL A 287 17.07 11.64 27.13
CA VAL A 287 16.46 12.05 25.86
C VAL A 287 17.35 11.67 24.69
N THR A 288 16.76 11.01 23.70
CA THR A 288 17.40 10.63 22.43
C THR A 288 16.42 10.88 21.28
N ASP A 289 16.89 10.87 20.04
CA ASP A 289 16.02 10.94 18.86
C ASP A 289 15.10 9.71 18.74
N GLU A 290 15.45 8.61 19.40
CA GLU A 290 14.68 7.37 19.45
C GLU A 290 13.79 7.27 20.70
N LEU A 291 13.70 8.32 21.53
CA LEU A 291 12.90 8.30 22.76
C LEU A 291 11.46 7.86 22.46
N ALA A 292 11.04 6.81 23.15
CA ALA A 292 9.69 6.28 23.04
C ALA A 292 9.20 5.75 24.40
N PHE A 293 7.88 5.54 24.48
CA PHE A 293 7.24 4.90 25.63
C PHE A 293 6.45 3.69 25.18
N GLU A 294 6.77 2.52 25.71
CA GLU A 294 5.97 1.30 25.57
C GLU A 294 4.98 1.24 26.73
N VAL A 295 3.69 1.18 26.41
CA VAL A 295 2.59 1.08 27.38
C VAL A 295 1.97 -0.30 27.23
N GLY A 296 2.08 -1.13 28.25
CA GLY A 296 1.39 -2.41 28.34
C GLY A 296 0.00 -2.23 28.95
N VAL A 297 -1.02 -2.65 28.22
CA VAL A 297 -2.42 -2.68 28.66
C VAL A 297 -2.85 -4.14 28.81
N GLU A 298 -3.46 -4.47 29.94
CA GLU A 298 -3.98 -5.79 30.26
C GLU A 298 -5.51 -5.79 30.19
N ASP A 299 -6.07 -6.86 29.64
CA ASP A 299 -7.50 -7.17 29.79
C ASP A 299 -7.70 -7.81 31.17
N THR A 300 -8.35 -7.06 32.06
CA THR A 300 -8.60 -7.48 33.45
C THR A 300 -9.97 -8.16 33.62
N GLY A 301 -10.69 -8.35 32.51
CA GLY A 301 -11.99 -9.00 32.45
C GLY A 301 -11.93 -10.48 32.04
N ASP A 302 -13.12 -11.02 31.79
CA ASP A 302 -13.37 -12.38 31.32
C ASP A 302 -13.83 -12.42 29.84
N SER A 303 -13.84 -11.26 29.18
CA SER A 303 -14.40 -11.04 27.84
C SER A 303 -13.41 -10.31 26.96
N GLN A 304 -13.25 -10.74 25.71
CA GLN A 304 -12.38 -10.06 24.75
C GLN A 304 -12.79 -8.59 24.57
N GLU A 305 -11.82 -7.70 24.74
CA GLU A 305 -12.01 -6.27 24.52
C GLU A 305 -11.44 -5.80 23.17
N VAL A 306 -12.10 -4.80 22.58
CA VAL A 306 -11.76 -4.31 21.24
C VAL A 306 -11.66 -2.79 21.22
N ARG A 307 -10.80 -2.27 20.33
CA ARG A 307 -10.57 -0.84 20.11
C ARG A 307 -10.22 -0.05 21.37
N LEU A 308 -9.33 -0.57 22.20
CA LEU A 308 -8.85 0.14 23.39
C LEU A 308 -7.98 1.31 22.94
N THR A 309 -8.45 2.52 23.21
CA THR A 309 -7.71 3.74 22.90
C THR A 309 -6.77 4.07 24.05
N VAL A 310 -5.48 4.14 23.75
CA VAL A 310 -4.43 4.51 24.70
C VAL A 310 -3.92 5.90 24.32
N THR A 311 -3.95 6.83 25.26
CA THR A 311 -3.49 8.20 25.09
C THR A 311 -2.31 8.46 26.01
N LEU A 312 -1.21 8.94 25.43
CA LEU A 312 -0.04 9.43 26.14
C LEU A 312 -0.01 10.95 26.06
N THR A 313 0.15 11.60 27.21
CA THR A 313 0.27 13.05 27.33
C THR A 313 1.54 13.43 28.08
N ILE A 314 2.40 14.22 27.43
CA ILE A 314 3.54 14.91 28.06
C ILE A 314 3.17 16.39 28.19
N PRO A 315 2.98 16.89 29.43
CA PRO A 315 2.77 18.32 29.66
C PRO A 315 3.93 19.15 29.10
N LYS A 316 3.59 20.20 28.36
CA LYS A 316 4.52 21.17 27.79
C LYS A 316 3.79 22.48 27.56
N ASP A 317 4.43 23.59 27.88
CA ASP A 317 3.88 24.93 27.63
C ASP A 317 4.38 25.49 26.28
N PRO A 318 3.52 26.11 25.46
CA PRO A 318 2.07 26.23 25.63
C PRO A 318 1.30 24.97 25.18
N ASP A 319 1.93 24.12 24.37
CA ASP A 319 1.28 22.99 23.69
C ASP A 319 1.78 21.64 24.23
N PRO A 320 0.93 20.85 24.90
CA PRO A 320 1.30 19.51 25.36
C PRO A 320 1.52 18.56 24.18
N ILE A 321 2.40 17.58 24.36
CA ILE A 321 2.58 16.51 23.38
C ILE A 321 1.55 15.43 23.71
N VAL A 322 0.55 15.27 22.85
CA VAL A 322 -0.50 14.25 22.99
C VAL A 322 -0.39 13.29 21.82
N GLN A 323 -0.29 11.99 22.11
CA GLN A 323 -0.36 10.93 21.11
C GLN A 323 -1.40 9.90 21.51
N THR A 324 -2.13 9.40 20.52
CA THR A 324 -3.16 8.38 20.71
C THR A 324 -2.87 7.19 19.82
N LYS A 325 -2.98 5.99 20.38
CA LYS A 325 -2.89 4.71 19.69
C LYS A 325 -4.07 3.83 20.07
N THR A 326 -4.37 2.84 19.24
CA THR A 326 -5.48 1.92 19.48
C THR A 326 -4.96 0.50 19.45
N ILE A 327 -5.28 -0.28 20.49
CA ILE A 327 -5.14 -1.73 20.48
C ILE A 327 -6.43 -2.27 19.85
N PRO A 328 -6.36 -2.96 18.70
CA PRO A 328 -7.57 -3.36 17.97
C PRO A 328 -8.40 -4.38 18.75
N LEU A 329 -7.72 -5.23 19.52
CA LEU A 329 -8.23 -6.44 20.15
C LEU A 329 -7.26 -6.84 21.26
N ILE A 330 -7.77 -7.30 22.40
CA ILE A 330 -7.01 -7.96 23.48
C ILE A 330 -7.87 -9.10 24.07
N ASP A 331 -7.28 -10.27 24.28
CA ASP A 331 -7.97 -11.42 24.86
C ASP A 331 -7.97 -11.37 26.41
N PRO A 332 -8.91 -12.06 27.08
CA PRO A 332 -8.98 -12.08 28.55
C PRO A 332 -7.66 -12.49 29.21
N GLY A 333 -7.14 -11.66 30.12
CA GLY A 333 -5.87 -11.86 30.82
C GLY A 333 -4.62 -11.68 29.95
N GLU A 334 -4.77 -11.31 28.67
CA GLU A 334 -3.66 -10.93 27.80
C GLU A 334 -3.16 -9.53 28.16
N THR A 335 -1.87 -9.28 27.97
CA THR A 335 -1.29 -7.93 27.98
C THR A 335 -0.75 -7.60 26.60
N LYS A 336 -1.25 -6.52 25.98
CA LYS A 336 -0.73 -5.99 24.73
C LYS A 336 -0.08 -4.65 24.93
N ALA A 337 1.01 -4.42 24.19
CA ALA A 337 1.79 -3.20 24.29
C ALA A 337 1.57 -2.29 23.07
N VAL A 338 1.53 -0.97 23.31
CA VAL A 338 1.61 0.05 22.27
C VAL A 338 2.81 0.97 22.52
N THR A 339 3.56 1.27 21.46
CA THR A 339 4.78 2.10 21.57
C THR A 339 4.54 3.48 21.00
N PHE A 340 4.71 4.54 21.78
CA PHE A 340 4.59 5.94 21.40
C PHE A 340 5.98 6.53 21.08
N GLN A 341 6.23 6.88 19.82
CA GLN A 341 7.50 7.47 19.41
C GLN A 341 7.47 8.98 19.67
N ILE A 342 8.33 9.48 20.56
CA ILE A 342 8.34 10.89 21.00
C ILE A 342 9.49 11.66 20.34
N GLY A 343 10.69 11.09 20.31
CA GLY A 343 11.92 11.77 19.89
C GLY A 343 12.37 12.86 20.88
N ALA A 344 13.17 13.82 20.41
CA ALA A 344 13.90 14.74 21.29
C ALA A 344 13.14 16.02 21.72
N LEU A 345 11.94 16.27 21.22
CA LEU A 345 11.22 17.55 21.39
C LEU A 345 10.41 17.67 22.71
N VAL A 346 11.02 17.28 23.83
CA VAL A 346 10.43 17.27 25.18
C VAL A 346 10.92 18.44 26.06
N PRO A 347 10.19 18.84 27.11
CA PRO A 347 10.71 19.79 28.11
C PRO A 347 11.88 19.17 28.90
N PHE A 348 12.85 19.98 29.36
CA PHE A 348 14.08 19.50 30.00
C PHE A 348 14.28 20.07 31.40
N GLY A 349 14.85 19.25 32.29
CA GLY A 349 15.36 19.70 33.60
C GLY A 349 14.30 20.10 34.62
N GLU A 350 13.03 19.90 34.31
CA GLU A 350 11.90 20.06 35.21
C GLU A 350 11.18 18.72 35.40
N GLN A 351 10.71 18.48 36.62
CA GLN A 351 9.86 17.33 36.93
C GLN A 351 8.46 17.59 36.36
N ILE A 352 7.96 16.66 35.57
CA ILE A 352 6.61 16.68 35.01
C ILE A 352 5.88 15.36 35.30
N ALA A 353 4.55 15.36 35.17
CA ALA A 353 3.74 14.16 35.25
C ALA A 353 3.40 13.67 33.84
N LEU A 354 4.08 12.62 33.37
CA LEU A 354 3.68 11.90 32.15
C LEU A 354 2.36 11.18 32.45
N LYS A 355 1.32 11.46 31.67
CA LYS A 355 -0.01 10.89 31.87
C LYS A 355 -0.32 9.85 30.80
N ILE A 356 -0.78 8.68 31.23
CA ILE A 356 -1.33 7.63 30.37
C ILE A 356 -2.82 7.46 30.72
N ASP A 357 -3.65 7.41 29.69
CA ASP A 357 -5.08 7.10 29.79
C ASP A 357 -5.43 5.96 28.83
N VAL A 358 -6.24 5.01 29.30
CA VAL A 358 -6.89 3.98 28.50
C VAL A 358 -8.40 4.27 28.55
N ASP A 359 -9.04 4.43 27.40
CA ASP A 359 -10.49 4.65 27.39
C ASP A 359 -11.21 3.42 27.97
N PRO A 360 -12.20 3.61 28.86
CA PRO A 360 -12.95 2.48 29.40
C PRO A 360 -13.66 1.67 28.32
N VAL A 361 -13.66 0.35 28.50
CA VAL A 361 -14.34 -0.58 27.60
C VAL A 361 -15.82 -0.71 27.95
N GLN A 362 -16.63 -1.24 27.02
CA GLN A 362 -18.08 -1.32 27.22
C GLN A 362 -18.42 -2.28 28.36
N GLY A 363 -19.11 -1.78 29.39
CA GLY A 363 -19.51 -2.61 30.55
C GLY A 363 -18.46 -2.64 31.67
N GLU A 364 -17.33 -1.97 31.51
CA GLU A 364 -16.33 -1.80 32.56
C GLU A 364 -16.89 -0.96 33.72
N THR A 365 -16.73 -1.47 34.93
CA THR A 365 -17.21 -0.81 36.14
C THR A 365 -16.09 -0.21 36.98
N ASN A 366 -14.90 -0.81 36.95
CA ASN A 366 -13.71 -0.27 37.57
C ASN A 366 -12.85 0.41 36.50
N THR A 367 -12.75 1.73 36.54
CA THR A 367 -11.91 2.50 35.61
C THR A 367 -10.70 3.15 36.29
N ALA A 368 -10.47 2.83 37.57
CA ALA A 368 -9.42 3.46 38.37
C ALA A 368 -8.01 3.03 37.94
N ASN A 369 -7.88 1.88 37.27
CA ASN A 369 -6.65 1.33 36.72
C ASN A 369 -6.40 1.75 35.26
N ASN A 370 -7.24 2.60 34.69
CA ASN A 370 -7.17 3.00 33.29
C ASN A 370 -6.38 4.31 33.12
N THR A 371 -6.14 5.05 34.20
CA THR A 371 -5.35 6.28 34.18
C THR A 371 -4.19 6.16 35.16
N ALA A 372 -3.00 6.57 34.73
CA ALA A 372 -1.82 6.67 35.60
C ALA A 372 -0.99 7.91 35.25
N GLU A 373 -0.40 8.52 36.29
CA GLU A 373 0.56 9.62 36.15
C GLU A 373 1.91 9.19 36.71
N TYR A 374 2.96 9.47 35.94
CA TYR A 374 4.33 9.07 36.25
C TYR A 374 5.19 10.32 36.40
N PRO A 375 5.75 10.60 37.61
CA PRO A 375 6.72 11.68 37.76
C PRO A 375 8.00 11.34 36.98
N VAL A 376 8.35 12.19 36.02
CA VAL A 376 9.54 12.03 35.17
C VAL A 376 10.33 13.32 35.06
N ILE A 377 11.64 13.20 34.87
CA ILE A 377 12.52 14.30 34.50
C ILE A 377 13.33 13.91 33.27
N PHE A 378 13.25 14.73 32.23
CA PHE A 378 14.01 14.53 31.00
C PHE A 378 15.39 15.17 31.10
N SER A 379 16.43 14.39 30.81
CA SER A 379 17.83 14.80 30.89
C SER A 379 18.57 14.56 29.58
N LEU A 380 19.54 15.44 29.28
CA LEU A 380 20.49 15.30 28.18
C LEU A 380 21.77 14.55 28.60
N SER A 381 21.90 14.20 29.88
CA SER A 381 23.06 13.49 30.41
C SER A 381 22.62 12.37 31.36
N PRO A 382 23.34 11.24 31.40
CA PRO A 382 22.98 10.09 32.23
C PRO A 382 22.95 10.40 33.73
#